data_AF-A0A9D3U6E9-F1
#
_entry.id   AF-A0A9D3U6E9-F1
#
_cell.length_a   1.000
_cell.length_b   1.000
_cell.length_c   1.000
_cell.angle_alpha   90.00
_cell.angle_beta   90.00
_cell.angle_gamma   90.00
#
_symmetry.space_group_name_H-M   'P 1'
#
loop_
_entity.id
_entity.type
_entity.pdbx_description
1 polymer ?
#
loop_
_entity_poly.entity_id
_entity_poly.type
_entity_poly.pdbx_seq_one_letter_code
_entity_poly.pdbx_strand_id
1 'polypeptide(L)'
;MIILSYKKLKTFLDNKCPLATQVEPRKCWEESNEIACCYMLASMTNTFYKQLESCKTAKVILDKLEDMLRCQVVLAKRLAITSLMNDQQKPGTPIKDHMITLMGYFSKAANNEANLD
;
A
#
# COMPACT_ATOMS: atom_id res chain seq x y z
N MET A 1 23.28 5.39 -2.21
CA MET A 1 21.84 5.31 -1.86
C MET A 1 21.08 6.10 -2.91
N ILE A 2 20.50 5.44 -3.91
CA ILE A 2 19.79 6.14 -4.99
C ILE A 2 18.40 6.49 -4.46
N ILE A 3 18.26 7.69 -3.88
CA ILE A 3 16.95 8.25 -3.56
C ILE A 3 16.39 8.80 -4.87
N LEU A 4 15.77 7.93 -5.67
CA LEU A 4 14.88 8.39 -6.74
C LEU A 4 13.66 9.02 -6.07
N SER A 5 13.46 10.32 -6.25
CA SER A 5 12.23 11.00 -5.82
C SER A 5 11.01 10.26 -6.39
N TYR A 6 9.93 10.11 -5.59
CA TYR A 6 8.70 9.40 -5.98
C TYR A 6 8.22 9.74 -7.40
N LYS A 7 8.25 11.03 -7.80
CA LYS A 7 7.90 11.48 -9.15
C LYS A 7 8.73 10.82 -10.26
N LYS A 8 10.05 10.73 -10.09
CA LYS A 8 10.97 10.12 -11.08
C LYS A 8 10.73 8.62 -11.19
N LEU A 9 10.52 7.95 -10.06
CA LEU A 9 10.19 6.53 -10.00
C LEU A 9 8.84 6.24 -10.67
N LYS A 10 7.82 7.08 -10.40
CA LYS A 10 6.50 6.98 -11.03
C LYS A 10 6.58 7.15 -12.55
N THR A 11 7.28 8.17 -13.05
CA THR A 11 7.50 8.33 -14.50
C THR A 11 8.23 7.15 -15.13
N PHE A 12 9.19 6.54 -14.42
CA PHE A 12 9.87 5.35 -14.92
C PHE A 12 8.94 4.14 -15.00
N LEU A 13 8.12 3.91 -13.96
CA LEU A 13 7.18 2.79 -13.90
C LEU A 13 6.00 2.95 -14.87
N ASP A 14 5.62 4.18 -15.22
CA ASP A 14 4.56 4.45 -16.18
C ASP A 14 4.99 4.28 -17.65
N ASN A 15 6.29 4.17 -17.92
CA ASN A 15 6.80 3.93 -19.27
C ASN A 15 6.36 2.55 -19.78
N LYS A 16 5.64 2.55 -20.90
CA LYS A 16 5.22 1.31 -21.57
C LYS A 16 6.43 0.56 -22.11
N CYS A 17 6.33 -0.77 -22.13
CA CYS A 17 7.31 -1.62 -22.80
C CYS A 17 7.46 -1.18 -24.27
N PRO A 18 8.69 -0.91 -24.75
CA PRO A 18 8.95 -0.57 -26.14
C PRO A 18 8.52 -1.68 -27.11
N LEU A 19 8.16 -1.29 -28.34
CA LEU A 19 7.80 -2.23 -29.42
C LEU A 19 8.94 -3.20 -29.72
N ALA A 20 8.60 -4.43 -30.14
CA ALA A 20 9.56 -5.48 -30.47
C ALA A 20 10.57 -5.07 -31.57
N THR A 21 10.23 -4.09 -32.41
CA THR A 21 11.10 -3.53 -33.46
C THR A 21 12.26 -2.70 -32.89
N GLN A 22 12.19 -2.26 -31.63
CA GLN A 22 13.22 -1.47 -30.96
C GLN A 22 14.04 -2.33 -29.99
N VAL A 23 14.93 -3.15 -30.55
CA VAL A 23 15.68 -4.19 -29.83
C VAL A 23 16.46 -3.63 -28.63
N GLU A 24 17.30 -2.61 -28.84
CA GLU A 24 18.15 -2.05 -27.76
C GLU A 24 17.33 -1.33 -26.66
N PRO A 25 16.40 -0.40 -26.98
CA PRO A 25 15.54 0.20 -25.95
C PRO A 25 14.71 -0.81 -25.16
N ARG A 26 14.25 -1.88 -25.82
CA ARG A 26 13.47 -2.94 -25.16
C ARG A 26 14.33 -3.73 -24.18
N LYS A 27 15.55 -4.10 -24.56
CA LYS A 27 16.49 -4.79 -23.68
C LYS A 27 16.82 -3.97 -22.43
N CYS A 28 17.16 -2.69 -22.60
CA CYS A 28 17.43 -1.81 -21.45
C CYS A 28 16.20 -1.64 -20.53
N TRP A 29 14.99 -1.59 -21.11
CA TRP A 29 13.75 -1.54 -20.34
C TRP A 29 13.50 -2.84 -19.57
N GLU A 30 13.71 -4.01 -20.19
CA GLU A 30 13.53 -5.32 -19.56
C GLU A 30 14.49 -5.51 -18.37
N GLU A 31 15.78 -5.20 -18.55
CA GLU A 31 16.80 -5.26 -17.48
C GLU A 31 16.42 -4.35 -16.30
N SER A 32 16.01 -3.11 -16.60
CA SER A 32 15.64 -2.14 -15.55
C SER A 32 14.35 -2.56 -14.81
N ASN A 33 13.38 -3.12 -15.54
CA ASN A 33 12.14 -3.65 -14.97
C ASN A 33 12.41 -4.87 -14.07
N GLU A 34 13.29 -5.78 -14.50
CA GLU A 34 13.69 -6.95 -13.70
C GLU A 34 14.34 -6.54 -12.38
N ILE A 35 15.30 -5.60 -12.42
CA ILE A 35 15.94 -5.05 -11.21
C ILE A 35 14.91 -4.43 -10.28
N ALA A 36 13.98 -3.63 -10.80
CA ALA A 36 12.91 -3.03 -10.01
C ALA A 36 11.99 -4.09 -9.36
N CYS A 37 11.60 -5.12 -10.11
CA CYS A 37 10.84 -6.25 -9.56
C CYS A 37 11.58 -6.93 -8.41
N CYS A 38 12.87 -7.23 -8.59
CA CYS A 38 13.70 -7.87 -7.58
C CYS A 38 13.78 -7.04 -6.28
N TYR A 39 14.03 -5.74 -6.38
CA TYR A 39 14.06 -4.86 -5.20
C TYR A 39 12.69 -4.76 -4.52
N MET A 40 11.61 -4.60 -5.29
CA MET A 40 10.26 -4.54 -4.74
C MET A 40 9.94 -5.85 -4.01
N LEU A 41 10.14 -7.01 -4.63
CA LEU A 41 9.86 -8.32 -4.03
C LEU A 41 10.73 -8.61 -2.81
N ALA A 42 12.03 -8.28 -2.86
CA ALA A 42 12.94 -8.47 -1.73
C ALA A 42 12.56 -7.64 -0.49
N SER A 43 11.90 -6.50 -0.70
CA SER A 43 11.39 -5.66 0.40
C SER A 43 10.09 -6.17 1.04
N MET A 44 9.44 -7.17 0.43
CA MET A 44 8.15 -7.69 0.90
C MET A 44 8.31 -8.77 1.97
N THR A 45 7.33 -8.84 2.86
CA THR A 45 7.17 -10.00 3.74
C THR A 45 6.76 -11.23 2.93
N ASN A 46 7.01 -12.43 3.48
CA ASN A 46 6.78 -13.70 2.78
C ASN A 46 5.32 -13.92 2.32
N THR A 47 4.34 -13.26 2.97
CA THR A 47 2.92 -13.31 2.59
C THR A 47 2.61 -12.45 1.37
N PHE A 48 3.15 -11.23 1.30
CA PHE A 48 3.02 -10.36 0.14
C PHE A 48 3.81 -10.89 -1.06
N TYR A 49 5.00 -11.44 -0.80
CA TYR A 49 5.84 -12.04 -1.83
C TYR A 49 5.08 -13.06 -2.69
N LYS A 50 4.39 -14.03 -2.07
CA LYS A 50 3.61 -15.06 -2.80
C LYS A 50 2.48 -14.48 -3.67
N GLN A 51 1.91 -13.34 -3.30
CA GLN A 51 0.85 -12.69 -4.08
C GLN A 51 1.40 -11.88 -5.26
N LEU A 52 2.69 -11.51 -5.20
CA LEU A 52 3.34 -10.62 -6.14
C LEU A 52 4.37 -11.31 -7.04
N GLU A 53 4.88 -12.49 -6.68
CA GLU A 53 5.94 -13.21 -7.42
C GLU A 53 5.56 -13.56 -8.87
N SER A 54 4.27 -13.69 -9.17
CA SER A 54 3.77 -13.96 -10.53
C SER A 54 3.65 -12.71 -11.40
N CYS A 55 3.91 -11.52 -10.85
CA CYS A 55 3.77 -10.26 -11.58
C CYS A 55 4.94 -10.07 -12.54
N LYS A 56 4.63 -9.80 -13.82
CA LYS A 56 5.63 -9.69 -14.89
C LYS A 56 6.37 -8.36 -14.92
N THR A 57 5.84 -7.31 -14.28
CA THR A 57 6.41 -5.97 -14.34
C THR A 57 6.34 -5.27 -12.99
N ALA A 58 7.29 -4.39 -12.74
CA ALA A 58 7.36 -3.59 -11.52
C ALA A 58 6.12 -2.69 -11.39
N LYS A 59 5.56 -2.22 -12.52
CA LYS A 59 4.29 -1.49 -12.54
C LYS A 59 3.13 -2.32 -11.99
N VAL A 60 2.97 -3.57 -12.45
CA VAL A 60 1.90 -4.44 -11.95
C VAL A 60 2.05 -4.75 -10.46
N ILE A 61 3.31 -4.88 -9.99
CA ILE A 61 3.58 -5.03 -8.55
C ILE A 61 3.13 -3.79 -7.79
N LEU A 62 3.51 -2.59 -8.25
CA LEU A 62 3.11 -1.32 -7.63
C LEU A 62 1.58 -1.14 -7.63
N ASP A 63 0.92 -1.37 -8.75
CA ASP A 63 -0.54 -1.21 -8.87
C ASP A 63 -1.28 -2.11 -7.86
N LYS A 64 -0.84 -3.37 -7.73
CA LYS A 64 -1.41 -4.30 -6.74
C LYS A 64 -1.15 -3.84 -5.30
N LEU A 65 0.03 -3.33 -5.01
CA LEU A 65 0.36 -2.81 -3.68
C LEU A 65 -0.51 -1.59 -3.33
N GLU A 66 -0.68 -0.65 -4.26
CA GLU A 66 -1.54 0.51 -4.07
C GLU A 66 -3.00 0.08 -3.81
N ASP A 67 -3.52 -0.89 -4.57
CA ASP A 67 -4.87 -1.40 -4.39
C ASP A 67 -5.06 -2.10 -3.04
N MET A 68 -4.13 -2.99 -2.66
CA MET A 68 -4.19 -3.70 -1.38
C MET A 68 -4.09 -2.74 -0.18
N LEU A 69 -3.18 -1.76 -0.24
CA LEU A 69 -3.02 -0.77 0.82
C LEU A 69 -4.26 0.13 0.94
N ARG A 70 -4.82 0.55 -0.19
CA ARG A 70 -6.09 1.30 -0.22
C ARG A 70 -7.23 0.48 0.38
N CYS A 71 -7.34 -0.80 0.01
CA CYS A 71 -8.34 -1.71 0.57
C CYS A 71 -8.17 -1.87 2.09
N GLN A 72 -6.93 -1.99 2.59
CA GLN A 72 -6.66 -2.07 4.03
C GLN A 72 -7.06 -0.80 4.76
N VAL A 73 -6.76 0.39 4.20
CA VAL A 73 -7.17 1.68 4.76
C VAL A 73 -8.70 1.77 4.89
N VAL A 74 -9.42 1.42 3.82
CA VAL A 74 -10.89 1.42 3.81
C VAL A 74 -11.45 0.42 4.83
N LEU A 75 -10.87 -0.79 4.89
CA LEU A 75 -11.28 -1.82 5.83
C LEU A 75 -11.04 -1.37 7.28
N ALA A 76 -9.87 -0.83 7.60
CA ALA A 76 -9.54 -0.35 8.93
C ALA A 76 -10.47 0.79 9.37
N LYS A 77 -10.79 1.72 8.47
CA LYS A 77 -11.77 2.81 8.73
C LYS A 77 -13.15 2.23 9.04
N ARG A 78 -13.61 1.29 8.21
CA ARG A 78 -14.91 0.62 8.41
C ARG A 78 -14.94 -0.15 9.73
N LEU A 79 -13.89 -0.88 10.09
CA LEU A 79 -13.79 -1.60 11.35
C LEU A 79 -13.84 -0.64 12.55
N ALA A 80 -13.12 0.48 12.49
CA ALA A 80 -13.16 1.49 13.56
C ALA A 80 -14.57 2.08 13.74
N ILE A 81 -15.28 2.39 12.65
CA ILE A 81 -16.67 2.87 12.70
C ILE A 81 -17.59 1.80 13.28
N THR A 82 -17.48 0.55 12.83
CA THR A 82 -18.28 -0.56 13.35
C THR A 82 -18.03 -0.78 14.85
N SER A 83 -16.76 -0.75 15.29
CA SER A 83 -16.42 -0.85 16.70
C SER A 83 -17.00 0.30 17.50
N LEU A 84 -16.93 1.53 16.99
CA LEU A 84 -17.55 2.70 17.61
C LEU A 84 -19.08 2.55 17.77
N MET A 85 -19.77 2.12 16.72
CA MET A 85 -21.23 1.97 16.74
C MET A 85 -21.70 0.86 17.69
N ASN A 86 -20.88 -0.16 17.89
CA ASN A 86 -21.19 -1.31 18.73
C ASN A 86 -20.68 -1.14 20.18
N ASP A 87 -19.87 -0.12 20.46
CA ASP A 87 -19.32 0.11 21.79
C ASP A 87 -20.40 0.67 22.72
N GLN A 88 -20.63 -0.01 23.83
CA GLN A 88 -21.54 0.43 24.89
C GLN A 88 -20.76 0.51 26.20
N GLN A 89 -21.01 1.57 26.98
CA GLN A 89 -20.42 1.69 28.30
C GLN A 89 -20.86 0.51 29.18
N LYS A 90 -19.89 -0.23 29.71
CA LYS A 90 -20.17 -1.33 30.63
C LYS A 90 -20.55 -0.78 32.01
N PRO A 91 -21.47 -1.44 32.74
CA PRO A 91 -21.77 -1.08 34.12
C PRO A 91 -20.49 -1.03 34.97
N GLY A 92 -20.31 0.04 35.75
CA GLY A 92 -19.15 0.23 36.62
C GLY A 92 -17.87 0.74 35.91
N THR A 93 -17.86 0.90 34.58
CA THR A 93 -16.75 1.58 33.90
C THR A 93 -16.85 3.09 34.09
N PRO A 94 -15.79 3.79 34.54
CA PRO A 94 -15.77 5.24 34.60
C PRO A 94 -16.00 5.85 33.21
N ILE A 95 -16.83 6.90 33.15
CA ILE A 95 -17.14 7.61 31.90
C ILE A 95 -15.84 8.05 31.20
N LYS A 96 -14.85 8.51 31.95
CA LYS A 96 -13.55 8.92 31.42
C LYS A 96 -12.87 7.80 30.61
N ASP A 97 -12.89 6.58 31.11
CA ASP A 97 -12.22 5.44 30.46
C ASP A 97 -12.96 5.00 29.21
N HIS A 98 -14.30 5.05 29.24
CA HIS A 98 -15.12 4.84 28.05
C HIS A 98 -14.88 5.93 27.00
N MET A 99 -14.81 7.20 27.39
CA MET A 99 -14.47 8.30 26.48
C MET A 99 -13.08 8.14 25.84
N ILE A 100 -12.08 7.68 26.60
CA ILE A 100 -10.75 7.35 26.04
C ILE A 100 -10.85 6.28 24.95
N THR A 101 -11.69 5.26 25.17
CA THR A 101 -11.93 4.19 24.19
C THR A 101 -12.59 4.74 22.93
N LEU A 102 -13.64 5.56 23.08
CA LEU A 102 -14.32 6.22 21.95
C LEU A 102 -13.36 7.13 21.16
N MET A 103 -12.53 7.91 21.84
CA MET A 103 -11.49 8.73 21.20
C MET A 103 -10.51 7.88 20.38
N GLY A 104 -10.15 6.68 20.87
CA GLY A 104 -9.35 5.72 20.13
C GLY A 104 -10.01 5.28 18.81
N TYR A 105 -11.32 5.03 18.81
CA TYR A 105 -12.06 4.71 17.58
C TYR A 105 -12.18 5.91 16.64
N PHE A 106 -12.46 7.11 17.15
CA PHE A 106 -12.49 8.33 16.33
C PHE A 106 -11.15 8.61 15.66
N SER A 107 -10.05 8.48 16.42
CA SER A 107 -8.69 8.64 15.90
C SER A 107 -8.40 7.63 14.78
N LYS A 108 -8.75 6.35 14.97
CA LYS A 108 -8.59 5.32 13.94
C LYS A 108 -9.47 5.58 12.71
N ALA A 109 -10.71 6.04 12.90
CA ALA A 109 -11.63 6.34 11.80
C ALA A 109 -11.17 7.57 10.97
N ALA A 110 -10.56 8.56 11.63
CA ALA A 110 -10.06 9.78 10.99
C ALA A 110 -8.67 9.60 10.34
N ASN A 111 -7.72 8.98 11.02
CA ASN A 111 -6.31 8.95 10.60
C ASN A 111 -5.98 7.93 9.50
N ASN A 112 -6.89 7.01 9.18
CA ASN A 112 -6.66 6.08 8.06
C ASN A 112 -6.61 6.79 6.69
N GLU A 113 -6.94 8.08 6.60
CA GLU A 113 -6.76 8.91 5.40
C GLU A 113 -5.37 9.56 5.27
N ALA A 114 -4.54 9.58 6.33
CA ALA A 114 -3.50 10.60 6.47
C ALA A 114 -2.04 10.16 6.22
N ASN A 115 -1.74 9.05 5.54
CA ASN A 115 -0.34 8.65 5.29
C ASN A 115 -0.09 8.11 3.86
N LEU A 116 -0.45 8.88 2.84
CA LEU A 116 -0.02 8.65 1.44
C LEU A 116 0.34 9.97 0.74
N ASP A 117 1.11 10.83 1.41
CA ASP A 117 1.80 11.99 0.79
C ASP A 117 3.28 11.67 0.52
#